data_AF-A0A8J2NGT2-F1
#
_entry.id   AF-A0A8J2NGT2-F1
#
_cell.length_a   1.000
_cell.length_b   1.000
_cell.length_c   1.000
_cell.angle_alpha   90.00
_cell.angle_beta   90.00
_cell.angle_gamma   90.00
#
_symmetry.space_group_name_H-M   'P 1'
#
loop_
_entity.id
_entity.type
_entity.pdbx_description
1 polymer ?
#
loop_
_entity_poly.entity_id
_entity_poly.type
_entity_poly.pdbx_seq_one_letter_code
_entity_poly.pdbx_strand_id
1 'polypeptide(L)'
;MSSKRPRVVESPDEVDIIPSVESLLREQHQQLLDALTRLEAHNRQDVAESEKRINDLKRQIQELRSENESHHTTNNSLPELAVVPQEQYHLAQQFDRITKIAPRLDLRIQEPKGREVEVLFLVLCNDRRLAHLERFLQAAPSQSNRSGHRYCVEEIGEGYKAWTAILGQNGGRSCGHKTEGDYVWITKREIGWVIGSGLLSWPNGRP
;
A
#
# COMPACT_ATOMS: atom_id res chain seq x y z
N MET A 1 38.16 85.24 19.76
CA MET A 1 37.73 83.84 19.59
C MET A 1 39.00 83.00 19.41
N SER A 2 39.53 82.41 20.47
CA SER A 2 39.42 80.97 20.78
C SER A 2 39.59 80.06 19.57
N SER A 3 40.69 79.31 19.49
CA SER A 3 40.68 77.88 19.80
C SER A 3 42.12 77.29 19.84
N LYS A 4 42.23 76.14 20.49
CA LYS A 4 43.40 75.54 21.15
C LYS A 4 44.28 74.71 20.19
N ARG A 5 45.54 74.49 20.63
CA ARG A 5 46.52 73.39 20.34
C ARG A 5 45.90 72.05 19.82
N PRO A 6 46.63 71.13 19.15
CA PRO A 6 48.00 70.72 19.51
C PRO A 6 48.96 70.21 18.41
N ARG A 7 50.19 69.94 18.87
CA ARG A 7 51.28 69.14 18.26
C ARG A 7 50.77 68.02 17.36
N VAL A 8 51.28 67.97 16.12
CA VAL A 8 51.38 66.72 15.38
C VAL A 8 52.62 66.02 15.91
N VAL A 9 52.37 65.01 16.74
CA VAL A 9 53.35 63.99 17.10
C VAL A 9 53.45 63.09 15.87
N GLU A 10 54.63 63.04 15.24
CA GLU A 10 54.97 61.92 14.38
C GLU A 10 55.06 60.70 15.30
N SER A 11 53.98 59.92 15.32
CA SER A 11 53.96 58.56 15.83
C SER A 11 54.05 57.60 14.65
N PRO A 12 54.75 56.48 14.83
CA PRO A 12 55.26 55.68 13.75
C PRO A 12 54.15 54.92 13.05
N ASP A 13 54.32 54.79 11.74
CA ASP A 13 53.79 53.74 10.87
C ASP A 13 52.76 52.83 11.56
N GLU A 14 51.49 53.00 11.20
CA GLU A 14 50.59 51.86 11.12
C GLU A 14 51.24 50.89 10.13
N VAL A 15 52.12 50.04 10.66
CA VAL A 15 52.54 48.83 10.00
C VAL A 15 51.25 48.04 9.91
N ASP A 16 50.59 48.13 8.76
CA ASP A 16 49.75 47.06 8.25
C ASP A 16 50.63 45.80 8.34
N ILE A 17 50.49 45.05 9.44
CA ILE A 17 51.17 43.78 9.61
C ILE A 17 50.43 42.86 8.64
N ILE A 18 50.81 42.93 7.37
CA ILE A 18 50.44 41.96 6.36
C ILE A 18 50.89 40.63 6.97
N PRO A 19 49.96 39.71 7.32
CA PRO A 19 50.35 38.42 7.86
C PRO A 19 51.29 37.80 6.84
N SER A 20 52.49 37.44 7.27
CA SER A 20 53.43 36.74 6.39
C SER A 20 52.69 35.55 5.79
N VAL A 21 52.85 35.31 4.50
CA VAL A 21 52.19 34.19 3.81
C VAL A 21 52.41 32.88 4.56
N GLU A 22 53.55 32.72 5.24
CA GLU A 22 53.82 31.59 6.13
C GLU A 22 52.90 31.50 7.34
N SER A 23 52.56 32.60 8.02
CA SER A 23 51.66 32.56 9.17
C SER A 23 50.24 32.17 8.75
N LEU A 24 49.78 32.70 7.60
CA LEU A 24 48.48 32.34 7.03
C LEU A 24 48.43 30.86 6.63
N LEU A 25 49.49 30.34 5.99
CA LEU A 25 49.58 28.92 5.61
C LEU A 25 49.61 28.00 6.84
N ARG A 26 50.33 28.38 7.91
CA ARG A 26 50.33 27.62 9.17
C ARG A 26 48.95 27.61 9.82
N GLU A 27 48.25 28.75 9.81
CA GLU A 27 46.90 28.84 10.36
C GLU A 27 45.90 27.99 9.55
N GLN A 28 45.93 28.06 8.22
CA GLN A 28 45.07 27.21 7.38
C GLN A 28 45.38 25.72 7.54
N HIS A 29 46.67 25.37 7.69
CA HIS A 29 47.06 23.98 7.95
C HIS A 29 46.50 23.50 9.29
N GLN A 30 46.58 24.32 10.34
CA GLN A 30 46.02 23.99 11.64
C GLN A 30 44.49 23.85 11.58
N GLN A 31 43.80 24.76 10.88
CA GLN A 31 42.35 24.68 10.69
C GLN A 31 41.92 23.41 9.94
N LEU A 32 42.70 22.95 8.95
CA LEU A 32 42.48 21.70 8.25
C LEU A 32 42.67 20.48 9.14
N LEU A 33 43.72 20.46 9.97
CA LEU A 33 43.96 19.39 10.94
C LEU A 33 42.82 19.32 11.97
N ASP A 34 42.36 20.45 12.45
CA ASP A 34 41.23 20.53 13.39
C ASP A 34 39.92 20.05 12.73
N ALA A 35 39.69 20.41 11.47
CA ALA A 35 38.52 19.96 10.71
C ALA A 35 38.55 18.45 10.47
N LEU A 36 39.71 17.88 10.11
CA LEU A 36 39.90 16.43 9.96
C LEU A 36 39.64 15.70 11.27
N THR A 37 40.17 16.21 12.38
CA THR A 37 39.97 15.62 13.71
C THR A 37 38.48 15.60 14.10
N ARG A 38 37.73 16.68 13.80
CA ARG A 38 36.29 16.74 14.02
C ARG A 38 35.51 15.77 13.14
N LEU A 39 35.87 15.65 11.86
CA LEU A 39 35.24 14.71 10.93
C LEU A 39 35.49 13.25 11.33
N GLU A 40 36.71 12.92 11.76
CA GLU A 40 37.02 11.60 12.28
C GLU A 40 36.21 11.26 13.53
N ALA A 41 36.08 12.22 14.46
CA ALA A 41 35.26 12.04 15.65
C ALA A 41 33.78 11.80 15.31
N HIS A 42 33.23 12.59 14.38
CA HIS A 42 31.84 12.42 13.91
C HIS A 42 31.63 11.06 13.25
N ASN A 43 32.54 10.65 12.36
CA ASN A 43 32.45 9.36 11.68
C ASN A 43 32.52 8.20 12.67
N ARG A 44 33.39 8.27 13.69
CA ARG A 44 33.44 7.24 14.75
C ARG A 44 32.12 7.17 15.53
N GLN A 45 31.49 8.31 15.79
CA GLN A 45 30.20 8.36 16.46
C GLN A 45 29.08 7.74 15.61
N ASP A 46 29.01 8.07 14.32
CA ASP A 46 28.02 7.50 13.40
C ASP A 46 28.18 5.98 13.27
N VAL A 47 29.43 5.50 13.17
CA VAL A 47 29.74 4.07 13.14
C VAL A 47 29.26 3.41 14.43
N ALA A 48 29.59 3.95 15.60
CA ALA A 48 29.17 3.39 16.88
C ALA A 48 27.63 3.36 17.02
N GLU A 49 26.92 4.39 16.56
CA GLU A 49 25.46 4.42 16.56
C GLU A 49 24.88 3.36 15.61
N SER A 50 25.46 3.22 14.43
CA SER A 50 25.04 2.21 13.44
C SER A 50 25.26 0.78 13.96
N GLU A 51 26.39 0.50 14.61
CA GLU A 51 26.70 -0.78 15.22
C GLU A 51 25.72 -1.11 16.35
N LYS A 52 25.36 -0.12 17.16
CA LYS A 52 24.34 -0.27 18.20
C LYS A 52 22.98 -0.65 17.60
N ARG A 53 22.53 0.05 16.56
CA ARG A 53 21.27 -0.26 15.86
C ARG A 53 21.29 -1.66 15.25
N ILE A 54 22.40 -2.07 14.64
CA ILE A 54 22.57 -3.42 14.09
C ILE A 54 22.45 -4.47 15.19
N ASN A 55 23.08 -4.25 16.35
CA ASN A 55 23.01 -5.18 17.47
C ASN A 55 21.59 -5.27 18.07
N ASP A 56 20.90 -4.14 18.19
CA ASP A 56 19.50 -4.11 18.64
C ASP A 56 18.57 -4.87 17.66
N LEU A 57 18.74 -4.69 16.35
CA LEU A 57 17.98 -5.41 15.34
C LEU A 57 18.29 -6.92 15.35
N LYS A 58 19.57 -7.31 15.52
CA LYS A 58 19.95 -8.72 15.68
C LYS A 58 19.28 -9.34 16.90
N ARG A 59 19.21 -8.62 18.02
CA ARG A 59 18.49 -9.08 19.23
C ARG A 59 17.00 -9.27 18.93
N GLN A 60 16.34 -8.30 18.30
CA GLN A 60 14.92 -8.41 17.94
C GLN A 60 14.64 -9.59 16.99
N ILE A 61 15.51 -9.81 16.00
CA ILE A 61 15.39 -10.98 15.09
C ILE A 61 15.51 -12.29 15.88
N GLN A 62 16.43 -12.36 16.84
CA GLN A 62 16.59 -13.56 17.66
C GLN A 62 15.40 -13.79 18.60
N GLU A 63 14.86 -12.72 19.21
CA GLU A 63 13.64 -12.76 20.01
C GLU A 63 12.46 -13.27 19.18
N LEU A 64 12.21 -12.68 18.01
CA LEU A 64 11.14 -13.11 17.09
C LEU A 64 11.32 -14.56 16.61
N ARG A 65 12.56 -15.01 16.36
CA ARG A 65 12.84 -16.41 16.02
C ARG A 65 12.49 -17.34 17.18
N SER A 66 12.89 -16.97 18.40
CA SER A 66 12.56 -17.75 19.60
C SER A 66 11.06 -17.78 19.88
N GLU A 67 10.35 -16.68 19.64
CA GLU A 67 8.89 -16.61 19.74
C GLU A 67 8.23 -17.51 18.68
N ASN A 68 8.70 -17.46 17.44
CA ASN A 68 8.19 -18.31 16.36
C ASN A 68 8.47 -19.80 16.60
N GLU A 69 9.66 -20.15 17.12
CA GLU A 69 9.99 -21.50 17.58
C GLU A 69 9.13 -21.93 18.78
N SER A 70 8.79 -21.02 19.70
CA SER A 70 7.89 -21.30 20.82
C SER A 70 6.46 -21.60 20.35
N HIS A 71 5.96 -20.87 19.34
CA HIS A 71 4.68 -21.15 18.71
C HIS A 71 4.69 -22.50 17.96
N HIS A 72 5.79 -22.81 17.27
CA HIS A 72 5.96 -24.10 16.60
C HIS A 72 6.06 -25.29 17.55
N THR A 73 6.76 -25.16 18.68
CA THR A 73 6.87 -26.23 19.68
C THR A 73 5.58 -26.43 20.47
N THR A 74 4.83 -25.36 20.74
CA THR A 74 3.47 -25.46 21.32
C THR A 74 2.52 -26.22 20.38
N ASN A 75 2.65 -26.04 19.06
CA ASN A 75 1.88 -26.79 18.06
C ASN A 75 2.33 -28.26 17.88
N ASN A 76 3.57 -28.62 18.24
CA ASN A 76 4.13 -29.96 18.04
C ASN A 76 3.97 -30.91 19.25
N SER A 77 3.37 -30.45 20.35
CA SER A 77 3.07 -31.30 21.53
C SER A 77 1.64 -31.84 21.58
N LEU A 78 0.81 -31.50 20.58
CA LEU A 78 -0.43 -32.20 20.28
C LEU A 78 -0.16 -33.24 19.18
N PRO A 79 -0.61 -34.50 19.36
CA PRO A 79 -0.37 -35.54 18.38
C PRO A 79 -1.13 -35.22 17.09
N GLU A 80 -0.37 -35.03 16.02
CA GLU A 80 -0.67 -35.41 14.64
C GLU A 80 -2.16 -35.63 14.30
N LEU A 81 -2.91 -34.53 14.27
CA LEU A 81 -4.01 -34.37 13.33
C LEU A 81 -3.63 -33.16 12.49
N ALA A 82 -3.32 -33.40 11.23
CA ALA A 82 -3.08 -32.39 10.21
C ALA A 82 -4.33 -31.52 10.02
N VAL A 83 -4.55 -30.59 10.95
CA VAL A 83 -5.48 -29.49 10.78
C VAL A 83 -4.64 -28.36 10.21
N VAL A 84 -4.45 -28.39 8.89
CA VAL A 84 -4.32 -27.14 8.13
C VAL A 84 -5.41 -26.22 8.70
N PRO A 85 -5.12 -24.96 9.11
CA PRO A 85 -6.15 -24.08 9.63
C PRO A 85 -7.28 -24.15 8.63
N GLN A 86 -8.44 -24.67 9.04
CA GLN A 86 -9.48 -25.11 8.11
C GLN A 86 -9.83 -23.97 7.14
N GLU A 87 -9.73 -22.73 7.63
CA GLU A 87 -9.84 -21.47 6.92
C GLU A 87 -8.83 -21.28 5.77
N GLN A 88 -7.55 -21.63 5.92
CA GLN A 88 -6.53 -21.51 4.86
C GLN A 88 -6.75 -22.54 3.75
N TYR A 89 -7.16 -23.76 4.09
CA TYR A 89 -7.51 -24.78 3.10
C TYR A 89 -8.80 -24.41 2.36
N HIS A 90 -9.79 -23.87 3.08
CA HIS A 90 -11.01 -23.36 2.49
C HIS A 90 -10.69 -22.24 1.49
N LEU A 91 -9.95 -21.19 1.88
CA LEU A 91 -9.57 -20.08 1.00
C LEU A 91 -8.84 -20.55 -0.27
N ALA A 92 -7.86 -21.45 -0.14
CA ALA A 92 -7.14 -21.99 -1.30
C ALA A 92 -8.09 -22.70 -2.30
N GLN A 93 -9.07 -23.46 -1.79
CA GLN A 93 -10.11 -24.06 -2.63
C GLN A 93 -11.07 -23.03 -3.24
N GLN A 94 -11.38 -21.94 -2.51
CA GLN A 94 -12.20 -20.84 -3.05
C GLN A 94 -11.50 -20.19 -4.24
N PHE A 95 -10.21 -19.88 -4.11
CA PHE A 95 -9.41 -19.30 -5.18
C PHE A 95 -9.22 -20.24 -6.38
N ASP A 96 -8.97 -21.53 -6.16
CA ASP A 96 -8.82 -22.50 -7.27
C ASP A 96 -10.10 -22.60 -8.10
N ARG A 97 -11.26 -22.63 -7.44
CA ARG A 97 -12.55 -22.69 -8.14
C ARG A 97 -12.88 -21.38 -8.86
N ILE A 98 -12.60 -20.23 -8.25
CA ILE A 98 -12.72 -18.92 -8.91
C ILE A 98 -11.81 -18.87 -10.15
N THR A 99 -10.56 -19.29 -10.03
CA THR A 99 -9.57 -19.28 -11.12
C THR A 99 -9.98 -20.18 -12.28
N LYS A 100 -10.70 -21.28 -12.03
CA LYS A 100 -11.23 -22.16 -13.09
C LYS A 100 -12.45 -21.59 -13.80
N ILE A 101 -13.32 -20.87 -13.09
CA ILE A 101 -14.62 -20.43 -13.62
C ILE A 101 -14.54 -19.01 -14.19
N ALA A 102 -13.80 -18.10 -13.57
CA ALA A 102 -13.72 -16.71 -13.98
C ALA A 102 -13.27 -16.52 -15.45
N PRO A 103 -12.25 -17.23 -15.98
CA PRO A 103 -11.88 -17.12 -17.39
C PRO A 103 -12.97 -17.61 -18.35
N ARG A 104 -13.72 -18.66 -17.97
CA ARG A 104 -14.85 -19.18 -18.76
C ARG A 104 -15.99 -18.17 -18.89
N LEU A 105 -16.12 -17.28 -17.90
CA LEU A 105 -17.14 -16.25 -17.82
C LEU A 105 -16.65 -14.89 -18.34
N ASP A 106 -15.42 -14.81 -18.85
CA ASP A 106 -14.78 -13.53 -19.23
C ASP A 106 -14.80 -12.52 -18.06
N LEU A 107 -14.70 -13.03 -16.82
CA LEU A 107 -14.66 -12.26 -15.58
C LEU A 107 -13.21 -11.97 -15.20
N ARG A 108 -12.91 -10.68 -15.05
CA ARG A 108 -11.62 -10.17 -14.59
C ARG A 108 -11.76 -9.63 -13.18
N ILE A 109 -10.90 -10.15 -12.31
CA ILE A 109 -10.75 -9.71 -10.93
C ILE A 109 -9.39 -9.01 -10.87
N GLN A 110 -9.39 -7.67 -10.91
CA GLN A 110 -8.12 -6.93 -11.03
C GLN A 110 -7.34 -6.99 -9.71
N GLU A 111 -8.01 -6.85 -8.56
CA GLU A 111 -7.43 -7.03 -7.23
C GLU A 111 -8.55 -7.48 -6.27
N PRO A 112 -8.75 -8.80 -6.07
CA PRO A 112 -9.87 -9.30 -5.28
C PRO A 112 -9.80 -8.76 -3.85
N LYS A 113 -10.76 -7.91 -3.47
CA LYS A 113 -10.99 -7.61 -2.05
C LYS A 113 -11.68 -8.81 -1.40
N GLY A 114 -11.48 -9.00 -0.08
CA GLY A 114 -12.06 -10.13 0.67
C GLY A 114 -13.56 -10.33 0.40
N ARG A 115 -14.32 -9.23 0.31
CA ARG A 115 -15.75 -9.25 0.00
C ARG A 115 -16.09 -9.74 -1.42
N GLU A 116 -15.29 -9.37 -2.41
CA GLU A 116 -15.49 -9.80 -3.80
C GLU A 116 -15.29 -11.31 -3.94
N VAL A 117 -14.24 -11.83 -3.28
CA VAL A 117 -13.94 -13.27 -3.23
C VAL A 117 -15.06 -14.02 -2.53
N GLU A 118 -15.52 -13.54 -1.38
CA GLU A 118 -16.61 -14.14 -0.61
C GLU A 118 -17.90 -14.26 -1.43
N VAL A 119 -18.37 -13.15 -2.02
CA VAL A 119 -19.60 -13.15 -2.81
C VAL A 119 -19.47 -13.99 -4.08
N LEU A 120 -18.33 -13.90 -4.78
CA LEU A 120 -18.08 -14.75 -5.94
C LEU A 120 -18.08 -16.22 -5.54
N PHE A 121 -17.41 -16.58 -4.46
CA PHE A 121 -17.39 -17.97 -4.01
C PHE A 121 -18.81 -18.48 -3.73
N LEU A 122 -19.66 -17.69 -3.06
CA LEU A 122 -21.06 -18.03 -2.79
C LEU A 122 -21.90 -18.22 -4.06
N VAL A 123 -21.64 -17.45 -5.11
CA VAL A 123 -22.34 -17.58 -6.40
C VAL A 123 -21.79 -18.75 -7.21
N LEU A 124 -20.46 -18.89 -7.30
CA LEU A 124 -19.79 -19.88 -8.14
C LEU A 124 -19.83 -21.31 -7.56
N CYS A 125 -20.02 -21.47 -6.25
CA CYS A 125 -20.16 -22.79 -5.62
C CYS A 125 -21.59 -23.33 -5.61
N ASN A 126 -22.57 -22.49 -5.94
CA ASN A 126 -23.95 -22.91 -6.07
C ASN A 126 -24.30 -23.00 -7.56
N ASP A 127 -24.47 -24.22 -8.08
CA ASP A 127 -24.68 -24.45 -9.51
C ASP A 127 -25.90 -23.69 -10.07
N ARG A 128 -26.95 -23.49 -9.27
CA ARG A 128 -28.12 -22.71 -9.67
C ARG A 128 -27.77 -21.22 -9.79
N ARG A 129 -27.05 -20.66 -8.83
CA ARG A 129 -26.62 -19.25 -8.85
C ARG A 129 -25.60 -19.01 -9.97
N LEU A 130 -24.67 -19.94 -10.17
CA LEU A 130 -23.74 -19.93 -11.29
C LEU A 130 -24.47 -19.94 -12.63
N ALA A 131 -25.47 -20.79 -12.81
CA ALA A 131 -26.27 -20.83 -14.04
C ALA A 131 -27.03 -19.52 -14.28
N HIS A 132 -27.51 -18.85 -13.22
CA HIS A 132 -28.11 -17.52 -13.36
C HIS A 132 -27.09 -16.47 -13.79
N LEU A 133 -25.90 -16.47 -13.19
CA LEU A 133 -24.79 -15.60 -13.58
C LEU A 133 -24.37 -15.84 -15.03
N GLU A 134 -24.19 -17.09 -15.45
CA GLU A 134 -23.87 -17.46 -16.84
C GLU A 134 -24.90 -16.92 -17.83
N ARG A 135 -26.18 -17.17 -17.58
CA ARG A 135 -27.27 -16.66 -18.44
C ARG A 135 -27.30 -15.13 -18.47
N PHE A 136 -27.04 -14.48 -17.34
CA PHE A 136 -26.96 -13.03 -17.27
C PHE A 136 -25.80 -12.50 -18.13
N LEU A 137 -24.60 -13.06 -17.98
CA LEU A 137 -23.40 -12.62 -18.71
C LEU A 137 -23.52 -12.86 -20.23
N GLN A 138 -24.31 -13.87 -20.64
CA GLN A 138 -24.64 -14.14 -22.04
C GLN A 138 -25.72 -13.20 -22.60
N ALA A 139 -26.68 -12.77 -21.78
CA ALA A 139 -27.84 -11.98 -22.21
C ALA A 139 -27.66 -10.46 -22.06
N ALA A 140 -26.84 -10.00 -21.11
CA ALA A 140 -26.58 -8.58 -20.88
C ALA A 140 -25.81 -7.84 -22.01
N PRO A 141 -24.91 -8.48 -22.80
CA PRO A 141 -24.21 -7.81 -23.91
C PRO A 141 -25.15 -7.19 -24.95
N SER A 142 -26.35 -7.75 -25.13
CA SER A 142 -27.36 -7.24 -26.07
C SER A 142 -28.25 -6.14 -25.49
N GLN A 143 -28.14 -5.82 -24.19
CA GLN A 143 -28.99 -4.83 -23.52
C GLN A 143 -28.30 -3.47 -23.26
N SER A 144 -26.97 -3.38 -23.41
CA SER A 144 -26.24 -2.16 -23.03
C SER A 144 -25.12 -1.79 -24.01
N ASN A 145 -25.46 -1.00 -25.04
CA ASN A 145 -24.55 -0.01 -25.61
C ASN A 145 -24.21 1.13 -24.62
N ARG A 146 -24.64 1.02 -23.35
CA ARG A 146 -24.35 1.95 -22.27
C ARG A 146 -23.26 1.35 -21.38
N SER A 147 -22.00 1.60 -21.77
CA SER A 147 -20.85 1.44 -20.88
C SER A 147 -21.13 2.12 -19.54
N GLY A 148 -20.90 1.42 -18.42
CA GLY A 148 -20.94 2.02 -17.08
C GLY A 148 -22.05 1.54 -16.14
N HIS A 149 -22.95 0.65 -16.57
CA HIS A 149 -23.88 0.00 -15.64
C HIS A 149 -23.14 -1.00 -14.74
N ARG A 150 -23.44 -0.94 -13.43
CA ARG A 150 -22.96 -1.88 -12.41
C ARG A 150 -24.14 -2.76 -12.01
N TYR A 151 -23.95 -4.07 -11.97
CA TYR A 151 -24.98 -5.03 -11.61
C TYR A 151 -24.61 -5.79 -10.34
N CYS A 152 -25.53 -5.93 -9.40
CA CYS A 152 -25.33 -6.64 -8.13
C CYS A 152 -25.14 -8.14 -8.40
N VAL A 153 -23.97 -8.67 -8.03
CA VAL A 153 -23.62 -10.08 -8.29
C VAL A 153 -24.53 -11.03 -7.53
N GLU A 154 -24.90 -10.66 -6.31
CA GLU A 154 -25.78 -11.49 -5.47
C GLU A 154 -27.20 -11.59 -6.05
N GLU A 155 -27.80 -10.48 -6.50
CA GLU A 155 -29.13 -10.51 -7.12
C GLU A 155 -29.11 -11.28 -8.44
N ILE A 156 -28.06 -11.13 -9.24
CA ILE A 156 -27.91 -11.98 -10.43
C ILE A 156 -27.87 -13.45 -10.02
N GLY A 157 -27.11 -13.81 -8.97
CA GLY A 157 -27.08 -15.15 -8.41
C GLY A 157 -28.46 -15.66 -7.99
N GLU A 158 -29.30 -14.81 -7.41
CA GLU A 158 -30.69 -15.14 -7.05
C GLU A 158 -31.64 -15.26 -8.26
N GLY A 159 -31.18 -14.95 -9.48
CA GLY A 159 -31.95 -15.08 -10.71
C GLY A 159 -32.74 -13.84 -11.11
N TYR A 160 -32.38 -12.69 -10.54
CA TYR A 160 -32.96 -11.41 -10.95
C TYR A 160 -32.53 -11.05 -12.38
N LYS A 161 -33.45 -10.43 -13.12
CA LYS A 161 -33.20 -9.91 -14.47
C LYS A 161 -32.21 -8.74 -14.42
N ALA A 162 -31.62 -8.42 -15.57
CA ALA A 162 -30.62 -7.37 -15.64
C ALA A 162 -31.11 -6.02 -15.10
N TRP A 163 -32.30 -5.57 -15.51
CA TRP A 163 -32.88 -4.31 -15.03
C TRP A 163 -33.21 -4.31 -13.53
N THR A 164 -33.45 -5.48 -12.92
CA THR A 164 -33.68 -5.58 -11.48
C THR A 164 -32.40 -5.59 -10.67
N ALA A 165 -31.26 -5.96 -11.28
CA ALA A 165 -29.98 -6.09 -10.60
C ALA A 165 -29.08 -4.85 -10.74
N ILE A 166 -29.53 -3.79 -11.41
CA ILE A 166 -28.73 -2.56 -11.63
C ILE A 166 -28.55 -1.82 -10.31
N LEU A 167 -27.33 -1.41 -9.99
CA LEU A 167 -27.06 -0.45 -8.92
C LEU A 167 -27.29 0.98 -9.44
N GLY A 168 -28.01 1.82 -8.66
CA GLY A 168 -28.50 3.16 -9.04
C GLY A 168 -27.49 4.06 -9.76
N GLN A 169 -27.88 4.88 -10.74
CA GLN A 169 -28.36 6.27 -10.52
C GLN A 169 -29.27 6.77 -11.68
N ASN A 170 -30.15 5.91 -12.21
CA ASN A 170 -31.21 6.29 -13.16
C ASN A 170 -32.45 5.37 -13.01
N GLY A 171 -33.13 5.44 -11.86
CA GLY A 171 -34.52 4.96 -11.72
C GLY A 171 -34.79 3.45 -11.63
N GLY A 172 -33.78 2.59 -11.43
CA GLY A 172 -33.98 1.16 -11.23
C GLY A 172 -33.31 0.69 -9.93
N ARG A 173 -34.13 0.38 -8.93
CA ARG A 173 -33.91 -0.39 -7.69
C ARG A 173 -32.46 -0.53 -7.16
N SER A 174 -32.23 -0.09 -5.93
CA SER A 174 -31.08 -0.51 -5.11
C SER A 174 -31.08 -2.03 -4.95
N CYS A 175 -29.90 -2.66 -4.96
CA CYS A 175 -29.76 -4.07 -4.61
C CYS A 175 -30.43 -4.30 -3.24
N GLY A 176 -31.34 -5.29 -3.16
CA GLY A 176 -32.28 -5.46 -2.05
C GLY A 176 -31.65 -5.84 -0.70
N HIS A 177 -30.33 -5.97 -0.63
CA HIS A 177 -29.59 -6.25 0.59
C HIS A 177 -29.43 -4.95 1.41
N LYS A 178 -30.23 -4.84 2.48
CA LYS A 178 -30.42 -3.68 3.37
C LYS A 178 -29.19 -3.18 4.17
N THR A 179 -27.96 -3.49 3.78
CA THR A 179 -26.78 -3.02 4.49
C THR A 179 -26.10 -1.92 3.71
N GLU A 180 -26.14 -0.71 4.26
CA GLU A 180 -25.28 0.39 3.85
C GLU A 180 -23.82 -0.11 3.87
N GLY A 181 -23.19 -0.21 2.70
CA GLY A 181 -21.76 -0.55 2.57
C GLY A 181 -21.49 -1.78 1.69
N ASP A 182 -20.63 -1.57 0.69
CA ASP A 182 -19.91 -2.59 -0.09
C ASP A 182 -20.71 -3.66 -0.84
N TYR A 183 -21.53 -3.21 -1.80
CA TYR A 183 -22.06 -4.09 -2.84
C TYR A 183 -20.94 -4.63 -3.72
N VAL A 184 -20.99 -5.93 -4.02
CA VAL A 184 -20.17 -6.54 -5.06
C VAL A 184 -20.92 -6.47 -6.37
N TRP A 185 -20.30 -5.83 -7.35
CA TRP A 185 -20.88 -5.57 -8.65
C TRP A 185 -20.02 -6.08 -9.78
N ILE A 186 -20.66 -6.37 -10.92
CA ILE A 186 -20.00 -6.58 -12.20
C ILE A 186 -20.39 -5.49 -13.18
N THR A 187 -19.46 -5.12 -14.06
CA THR A 187 -19.69 -4.17 -15.15
C THR A 187 -19.04 -4.67 -16.42
N LYS A 188 -19.70 -4.48 -17.57
CA LYS A 188 -19.07 -4.80 -18.86
C LYS A 188 -18.16 -3.65 -19.27
N ARG A 189 -16.90 -3.97 -19.54
CA ARG A 189 -15.91 -3.11 -20.19
C ARG A 189 -15.54 -3.71 -21.55
N GLU A 190 -14.82 -2.94 -22.35
CA GLU A 190 -14.40 -3.32 -23.72
C GLU A 190 -13.72 -4.70 -23.78
N ILE A 191 -12.93 -5.02 -22.76
CA ILE A 191 -12.08 -6.22 -22.70
C ILE A 191 -12.69 -7.37 -21.88
N GLY A 192 -13.90 -7.20 -21.35
CA GLY A 192 -14.59 -8.24 -20.58
C GLY A 192 -15.44 -7.73 -19.42
N TRP A 193 -15.91 -8.64 -18.59
CA TRP A 193 -16.62 -8.30 -17.36
C TRP A 193 -15.63 -8.04 -16.23
N VAL A 194 -15.81 -6.94 -15.52
CA VAL A 194 -14.95 -6.56 -14.38
C VAL A 194 -15.79 -6.61 -13.12
N ILE A 195 -15.28 -7.28 -12.10
CA ILE A 195 -15.85 -7.25 -10.76
C ILE A 195 -15.23 -6.13 -9.93
N GLY A 196 -16.02 -5.54 -9.03
CA GLY A 196 -15.54 -4.64 -8.00
C GLY A 196 -16.48 -4.60 -6.80
N SER A 197 -16.00 -4.06 -5.68
CA SER A 197 -16.81 -3.73 -4.50
C SER A 197 -16.70 -2.26 -4.10
N GLY A 198 -17.74 -1.74 -3.44
CA GLY A 198 -17.71 -0.41 -2.83
C GLY A 198 -19.04 0.33 -2.83
N LEU A 199 -19.10 1.44 -2.08
CA LEU A 199 -20.17 2.43 -2.18
C LEU A 199 -20.17 3.11 -3.55
N LEU A 200 -21.35 3.47 -4.04
CA LEU A 200 -21.55 4.20 -5.29
C LEU A 200 -21.06 5.66 -5.16
N SER A 201 -19.76 5.87 -5.02
CA SER A 201 -19.14 7.14 -5.40
C SER A 201 -18.57 6.98 -6.81
N TRP A 202 -19.05 7.81 -7.72
CA TRP A 202 -18.33 8.10 -8.95
C TRP A 202 -16.97 8.69 -8.57
N PRO A 203 -15.84 8.26 -9.17
CA PRO A 203 -14.78 9.21 -9.39
C PRO A 203 -15.31 10.19 -10.43
N ASN A 204 -15.42 11.45 -10.07
CA ASN A 204 -15.55 12.54 -11.03
C ASN A 204 -14.35 12.45 -11.99
N GLY A 205 -14.53 11.80 -13.13
CA GLY A 205 -13.62 11.89 -14.26
C GLY A 205 -14.03 13.09 -15.12
N ARG A 206 -13.38 14.24 -14.89
CA ARG A 206 -12.99 15.17 -15.96
C ARG A 206 -11.48 14.98 -16.17
N PRO A 207 -10.93 15.17 -17.38
CA PRO A 207 -11.13 16.36 -18.23
C PRO A 207 -12.34 16.30 -19.16
#